data_AF-A0A2P6RXS4-F1
#
_entry.id   AF-A0A2P6RXS4-F1
#
_cell.length_a   1.000
_cell.length_b   1.000
_cell.length_c   1.000
_cell.angle_alpha   90.00
_cell.angle_beta   90.00
_cell.angle_gamma   90.00
#
_symmetry.space_group_name_H-M   'P 1'
#
loop_
_entity.id
_entity.type
_entity.pdbx_description
1 polymer ?
#
loop_
_entity_poly.entity_id
_entity_poly.type
_entity_poly.pdbx_seq_one_letter_code
_entity_poly.pdbx_strand_id
1 'polypeptide(L)' 'MRAVLADPRQEPQNIEPKFCDGWGWYEWDNLPKPLFWPLENVVQDGFNPFPT' A
#
# COMPACT_ATOMS: atom_id res chain seq x y z
N MET A 1 -5.21 -15.47 0.14
CA MET A 1 -4.50 -15.46 -1.17
C MET A 1 -3.50 -14.31 -1.11
N ARG A 2 -2.19 -14.55 -1.33
CA ARG A 2 -1.17 -13.49 -1.39
C ARG A 2 -0.89 -13.17 -2.86
N ALA A 3 -0.89 -11.89 -3.23
CA ALA A 3 -0.47 -11.47 -4.57
C ALA A 3 1.04 -11.65 -4.72
N VAL A 4 1.48 -12.09 -5.89
CA VAL A 4 2.90 -12.18 -6.26
C VAL A 4 3.11 -11.27 -7.47
N LEU A 5 4.22 -10.52 -7.49
CA LEU A 5 4.56 -9.67 -8.63
C LEU A 5 4.74 -10.54 -9.87
N ALA A 6 4.09 -10.16 -10.96
CA ALA A 6 4.28 -10.81 -12.26
C ALA A 6 5.63 -10.42 -12.89
N ASP A 7 6.03 -9.15 -12.79
CA ASP A 7 7.38 -8.66 -13.12
C ASP A 7 7.83 -7.67 -12.04
N PRO A 8 8.97 -7.91 -11.36
CA PRO A 8 9.45 -7.03 -10.28
C PRO A 8 9.91 -5.65 -10.75
N ARG A 9 10.03 -5.40 -12.06
CA ARG A 9 10.45 -4.11 -12.63
C ARG A 9 9.27 -3.27 -13.10
N GLN A 10 8.04 -3.78 -12.98
CA GLN A 10 6.85 -3.02 -13.33
C GLN A 10 6.60 -1.93 -12.29
N GLU A 11 6.42 -0.71 -12.78
CA GLU A 11 6.02 0.43 -11.98
C GLU A 11 4.52 0.71 -12.15
N PRO A 12 3.85 1.20 -11.10
CA PRO A 12 2.42 1.48 -11.17
C PRO A 12 2.13 2.67 -12.09
N GLN A 13 0.99 2.63 -12.78
CA GLN A 13 0.49 3.73 -13.59
C GLN A 13 -0.84 4.21 -13.03
N ASN A 14 -1.02 5.54 -12.95
CA ASN A 14 -2.29 6.11 -12.55
C ASN A 14 -3.28 6.12 -13.72
N ILE A 15 -4.04 5.03 -13.84
CA ILE A 15 -5.04 4.83 -14.90
C ILE A 15 -6.41 5.46 -14.58
N GLU A 16 -6.63 5.87 -13.33
CA GLU A 16 -7.91 6.43 -12.84
C GLU A 16 -7.71 7.75 -12.07
N PRO A 17 -7.23 8.82 -12.76
CA PRO A 17 -6.81 10.06 -12.11
C PRO A 17 -7.94 10.85 -11.43
N LYS A 18 -9.20 10.47 -11.67
CA LYS A 18 -10.37 11.07 -11.00
C LYS A 18 -10.59 10.52 -9.59
N PHE A 19 -10.02 9.34 -9.29
CA PHE A 19 -10.23 8.62 -8.04
C PHE A 19 -8.95 8.50 -7.21
N CYS A 20 -7.79 8.56 -7.87
CA CYS A 20 -6.49 8.40 -7.23
C CYS A 20 -5.50 9.40 -7.84
N ASP A 21 -4.75 10.11 -7.01
CA ASP A 21 -3.73 11.06 -7.48
C ASP A 21 -2.46 10.34 -7.97
N GLY A 22 -2.25 9.11 -7.51
CA GLY A 22 -1.13 8.28 -7.92
C GLY A 22 -0.83 7.16 -6.94
N TRP A 23 0.17 6.37 -7.29
CA TRP A 23 0.64 5.24 -6.50
C TRP A 23 2.12 5.43 -6.17
N GLY A 24 2.51 4.94 -5.00
CA GLY A 24 3.90 4.94 -4.54
C GLY A 24 4.17 3.73 -3.66
N TRP A 25 5.43 3.33 -3.62
CA TRP A 25 5.91 2.28 -2.73
C TRP A 25 6.42 2.92 -1.43
N TYR A 26 5.98 2.37 -0.29
CA TYR A 26 6.34 2.84 1.04
C TYR A 26 6.78 1.66 1.89
N GLU A 27 7.84 1.87 2.68
CA GLU A 27 8.23 0.91 3.71
C GLU A 27 7.16 0.82 4.78
N TRP A 28 6.90 -0.39 5.29
CA TRP A 28 5.85 -0.61 6.30
C TRP A 28 6.08 0.18 7.59
N ASP A 29 7.35 0.36 7.97
CA ASP A 29 7.74 1.12 9.15
C ASP A 29 7.73 2.64 8.94
N ASN A 30 7.47 3.10 7.70
CA ASN A 30 7.46 4.51 7.33
C ASN A 30 6.30 4.85 6.37
N LEU A 31 5.08 4.47 6.76
CA LEU A 31 3.87 4.77 6.01
C LEU A 31 3.56 6.27 5.97
N PRO A 32 3.02 6.78 4.84
CA PRO A 32 2.69 8.20 4.70
C PRO A 32 1.51 8.58 5.62
N LYS A 33 1.38 9.89 5.90
CA LYS A 33 0.30 10.42 6.73
C LYS A 33 -0.42 11.59 6.03
N PRO A 34 -1.75 11.73 6.21
CA PRO A 34 -2.63 10.84 6.97
C PRO A 34 -2.96 9.54 6.21
N LEU A 35 -3.16 8.44 6.93
CA LEU A 35 -3.69 7.20 6.35
C LEU A 35 -5.21 7.26 6.26
N PHE A 36 -5.81 6.52 5.33
CA PHE A 36 -7.25 6.34 5.35
C PHE A 36 -7.66 5.61 6.64
N TRP A 37 -8.61 6.18 7.37
CA TRP A 37 -8.97 5.76 8.74
C TRP A 37 -9.13 4.23 8.93
N PRO A 38 -9.85 3.48 8.08
CA PRO A 38 -9.96 2.03 8.24
C PRO A 38 -8.61 1.30 8.17
N LEU A 39 -7.69 1.77 7.31
CA LEU A 39 -6.33 1.22 7.23
C LEU A 39 -5.51 1.61 8.46
N GLU A 40 -5.65 2.84 8.95
CA GLU A 40 -4.94 3.29 10.15
C GLU A 40 -5.29 2.43 11.38
N ASN A 41 -6.57 2.11 11.57
CA ASN A 41 -7.01 1.28 12.68
C ASN A 41 -6.36 -0.11 12.67
N VAL A 42 -6.35 -0.80 11.53
CA VAL A 42 -5.78 -2.16 11.48
C VAL A 42 -4.26 -2.15 11.66
N VAL A 43 -3.57 -1.08 11.21
CA VAL A 43 -2.13 -0.90 11.47
C VAL A 43 -1.89 -0.70 12.97
N GLN A 44 -2.72 0.08 13.65
CA GLN A 44 -2.64 0.28 15.10
C GLN A 44 -2.92 -1.00 15.89
N ASP A 45 -3.79 -1.87 15.38
CA ASP A 45 -4.06 -3.19 15.97
C ASP A 45 -2.91 -4.21 15.75
N GLY A 46 -1.80 -3.79 15.12
CA GLY A 46 -0.61 -4.61 14.95
C GLY A 46 -0.64 -5.52 13.72
N PHE A 47 -1.54 -5.27 12.76
CA PHE A 47 -1.52 -5.98 11.48
C PHE A 47 -0.19 -5.73 10.74
N ASN A 48 0.41 -6.79 10.22
CA ASN A 48 1.55 -6.70 9.30
C ASN A 48 1.29 -7.65 8.11
N PRO A 49 1.26 -7.15 6.86
CA PRO A 49 0.96 -7.98 5.70
C PRO A 49 2.11 -8.93 5.31
N PHE A 50 3.32 -8.70 5.81
CA PHE A 50 4.50 -9.49 5.49
C PHE A 50 4.61 -10.74 6.39
N PRO A 51 5.14 -11.87 5.87
CA PRO A 51 5.46 -13.02 6.71
C PRO A 51 6.53 -12.68 7.74
N THR A 52 6.38 -13.26 8.93
CA THR A 52 7.46 -13.44 9.91
C THR A 52 8.38 -14.57 9.52
#